data_AF-A4FQF9-F1
#
_entry.id   AF-A4FQF9-F1
#
_cell.length_a   1.000
_cell.length_b   1.000
_cell.length_c   1.000
_cell.angle_alpha   90.00
_cell.angle_beta   90.00
_cell.angle_gamma   90.00
#
_symmetry.space_group_name_H-M   'P 1'
#
loop_
_entity.id
_entity.type
_entity.pdbx_description
1 polymer ?
#
loop_
_entity_poly.entity_id
_entity_poly.type
_entity_poly.pdbx_seq_one_letter_code
_entity_poly.pdbx_strand_id
1 'polypeptide(L)' 'MLWDTHPVHAPGHRTKVLPHPEAGRLRVNCDVLPVHDDQQIVFITAEPGSRAERVFRHLLESRRG' A
#
# COMPACT_ATOMS: atom_id res chain seq x y z
N MET A 1 -14.02 16.08 14.35
CA MET A 1 -12.60 15.76 14.10
C MET A 1 -12.50 14.38 13.46
N LEU A 2 -11.35 13.99 12.89
CA LEU A 2 -11.14 12.62 12.34
C LEU A 2 -11.33 11.52 13.41
N TRP A 3 -11.09 11.87 14.67
CA TRP A 3 -11.30 10.98 15.81
C TRP A 3 -12.78 10.62 16.04
N ASP A 4 -13.72 11.51 15.72
CA ASP A 4 -15.16 11.23 15.87
C ASP A 4 -15.68 10.24 14.83
N THR A 5 -15.01 10.14 13.68
CA THR A 5 -15.53 9.42 12.50
C THR A 5 -15.23 7.92 12.53
N HIS A 6 -14.47 7.42 13.51
CA HIS A 6 -14.08 6.01 13.65
C HIS A 6 -13.76 5.31 12.32
N PRO A 7 -12.89 5.86 11.45
CA PRO A 7 -12.68 5.34 10.10
C PRO A 7 -11.84 4.04 10.08
N VAL A 8 -11.78 3.34 11.22
CA VAL A 8 -11.02 2.12 11.38
C VAL A 8 -11.72 0.99 10.66
N HIS A 9 -10.90 0.23 9.98
CA HIS A 9 -11.30 -0.74 9.00
C HIS A 9 -10.63 -2.04 9.43
N ALA A 10 -11.41 -3.12 9.58
CA ALA A 10 -10.87 -4.39 10.04
C ALA A 10 -9.64 -4.79 9.20
N PRO A 11 -8.54 -5.24 9.83
CA PRO A 11 -7.37 -5.77 9.13
C PRO A 11 -7.79 -6.86 8.12
N GLY A 12 -7.15 -6.89 6.94
CA GLY A 12 -7.45 -7.86 5.89
C GLY A 12 -6.99 -7.41 4.51
N HIS A 13 -7.27 -8.23 3.49
CA HIS A 13 -6.91 -7.97 2.09
C HIS A 13 -7.73 -6.82 1.51
N ARG A 14 -7.06 -5.76 1.06
CA ARG A 14 -7.72 -4.55 0.55
C ARG A 14 -7.03 -4.00 -0.67
N THR A 15 -7.78 -3.71 -1.73
CA THR A 15 -7.28 -2.87 -2.82
C THR A 15 -7.50 -1.39 -2.48
N LYS A 16 -6.45 -0.57 -2.59
CA LYS A 16 -6.49 0.87 -2.40
C LYS A 16 -6.05 1.60 -3.67
N VAL A 17 -6.66 2.76 -3.92
CA VAL A 17 -6.17 3.71 -4.92
C VAL A 17 -5.48 4.85 -4.19
N LEU A 18 -4.16 4.93 -4.33
CA LEU A 18 -3.31 5.96 -3.72
C LEU A 18 -2.98 7.03 -4.76
N PRO A 19 -3.32 8.31 -4.53
CA PRO A 19 -2.77 9.40 -5.32
C PRO A 19 -1.31 9.66 -4.88
N HIS A 20 -0.35 9.32 -5.75
CA HIS A 20 1.06 9.63 -5.53
C HIS A 20 1.42 10.94 -6.25
N PRO A 21 2.13 11.88 -5.60
CA PRO A 21 2.42 13.19 -6.19
C PRO A 21 3.19 13.09 -7.52
N GLU A 22 4.20 12.22 -7.57
CA GLU A 22 5.04 12.06 -8.76
C GLU A 22 4.59 10.93 -9.70
N ALA A 23 4.01 9.86 -9.14
CA ALA A 23 3.71 8.64 -9.87
C ALA A 23 2.23 8.55 -10.25
N GLY A 24 1.42 9.57 -9.99
CA GLY A 24 -0.02 9.59 -10.27
C GLY A 24 -0.80 8.57 -9.44
N ARG A 25 -2.00 8.21 -9.89
CA ARG A 25 -2.87 7.25 -9.18
C ARG A 25 -2.32 5.82 -9.29
N LEU A 26 -2.10 5.18 -8.14
CA LEU A 26 -1.63 3.81 -8.03
C LEU A 26 -2.71 2.93 -7.42
N ARG A 27 -3.07 1.84 -8.10
CA ARG A 27 -3.91 0.78 -7.52
C ARG A 27 -3.00 -0.28 -6.94
N VAL A 28 -3.08 -0.48 -5.62
CA VAL A 28 -2.22 -1.41 -4.86
C VAL A 28 -3.09 -2.29 -3.98
N ASN A 29 -2.61 -3.49 -3.65
CA ASN A 29 -3.18 -4.26 -2.56
C ASN A 29 -2.44 -3.95 -1.27
N CYS A 30 -3.20 -4.00 -0.18
CA CYS A 30 -2.77 -3.71 1.17
C CYS A 30 -3.27 -4.85 2.05
N ASP A 31 -2.36 -5.70 2.48
CA ASP A 31 -2.63 -6.82 3.36
C ASP A 31 -1.99 -6.57 4.71
N VAL A 32 -2.72 -6.85 5.78
CA VAL A 32 -2.22 -6.73 7.15
C VAL A 32 -2.12 -8.12 7.75
N LEU A 33 -0.91 -8.55 8.07
CA LEU A 33 -0.62 -9.77 8.79
C LEU A 33 -0.28 -9.42 10.24
N PRO A 34 -1.13 -9.76 11.22
CA PRO A 34 -0.77 -9.64 12.63
C PRO A 34 0.34 -10.66 12.95
N VAL A 35 1.36 -10.24 13.70
CA VAL A 35 2.50 -11.10 14.07
C VAL A 35 2.56 -11.30 15.57
N HIS A 36 2.42 -10.21 16.33
CA HIS A 36 2.31 -10.18 17.79
C HIS A 36 1.23 -9.17 18.19
N ASP A 37 0.84 -9.15 19.48
CA ASP A 37 -0.23 -8.29 19.98
C ASP A 37 0.03 -6.79 19.71
N ASP A 38 1.29 -6.38 19.65
CA ASP A 38 1.73 -5.01 19.41
C ASP A 38 2.40 -4.81 18.03
N GLN A 39 2.45 -5.85 17.18
CA GLN A 39 3.16 -5.79 15.91
C GLN A 39 2.35 -6.35 14.73
N GLN A 40 2.38 -5.61 13.62
CA GLN A 40 1.77 -5.99 12.37
C GLN A 40 2.73 -5.80 11.20
N ILE A 41 2.66 -6.68 10.21
CA ILE A 41 3.31 -6.51 8.91
C ILE A 41 2.26 -6.04 7.91
N VAL A 42 2.55 -4.94 7.22
CA VAL A 42 1.70 -4.43 6.15
C VAL A 42 2.40 -4.70 4.82
N PHE A 43 1.79 -5.55 4.00
CA PHE A 43 2.23 -5.77 2.63
C PHE A 43 1.55 -4.77 1.72
N ILE A 44 2.34 -4.04 0.95
CA ILE A 44 1.86 -3.20 -0.14
C ILE A 44 2.35 -3.81 -1.43
N THR A 45 1.45 -4.41 -2.20
CA THR A 45 1.78 -5.13 -3.42
C THR A 45 1.12 -4.49 -4.63
N ALA A 46 1.74 -4.67 -5.79
CA ALA A 46 1.16 -4.30 -7.06
C ALA A 46 0.72 -5.58 -7.78
N GLU A 47 -0.44 -5.51 -8.45
CA GLU A 47 -0.87 -6.58 -9.34
C GLU A 47 0.17 -6.80 -10.46
N PRO A 48 0.50 -8.05 -10.81
CA PRO A 48 1.40 -8.35 -11.92
C PRO A 48 0.95 -7.69 -13.23
N GLY A 49 1.88 -7.10 -13.99
CA GLY A 49 1.60 -6.37 -15.24
C GLY A 49 0.94 -5.00 -15.04
N SER A 50 0.56 -4.65 -13.82
CA SER A 50 -0.11 -3.38 -13.55
C SER A 50 0.83 -2.18 -13.71
N ARG A 51 0.23 -0.99 -13.80
CA ARG A 51 0.99 0.25 -13.76
C ARG A 51 1.75 0.42 -12.44
N ALA A 52 1.17 -0.01 -11.32
CA ALA A 52 1.80 0.08 -10.02
C ALA A 52 3.07 -0.79 -9.94
N GLU A 53 3.07 -1.96 -10.58
CA GLU A 53 4.23 -2.84 -10.64
C GLU A 53 5.41 -2.16 -11.36
N ARG A 54 5.15 -1.53 -12.51
CA ARG A 54 6.17 -0.78 -13.27
C ARG A 54 6.77 0.36 -12.44
N VAL A 55 5.92 1.10 -11.72
CA VAL A 55 6.37 2.17 -10.82
C VAL A 55 7.23 1.61 -9.68
N PHE A 56 6.82 0.50 -9.07
CA PHE A 56 7.60 -0.11 -7.99
C PHE A 56 8.98 -0.57 -8.46
N ARG A 57 9.08 -1.19 -9.64
CA ARG A 57 10.37 -1.55 -10.23
C ARG A 57 11.25 -0.32 -10.48
N HIS A 58 10.68 0.72 -11.08
CA HIS A 58 11.41 1.96 -11.33
C HIS A 58 11.97 2.58 -10.04
N LEU A 59 11.17 2.64 -8.97
CA LEU A 59 11.63 3.15 -7.67
C LEU A 59 12.75 2.30 -7.06
N LEU A 60 12.71 0.98 -7.24
CA LEU A 60 13.79 0.10 -6.78
C LEU A 60 15.09 0.38 -7.53
N GLU A 61 15.01 0.66 -8.83
CA GLU A 61 16.17 1.02 -9.66
C GLU A 61 16.74 2.38 -9.26
N SER A 62 15.89 3.40 -9.07
CA SER A 62 16.30 4.75 -8.65
C SER A 62 16.99 4.78 -7.28
N ARG A 63 16.66 3.86 -6.37
CA ARG A 63 17.26 3.77 -5.03
C ARG A 63 18.65 3.12 -5.01
N ARG A 64 19.07 2.50 -6.12
CA ARG A 64 20.35 1.78 -6.23
C ARG A 64 21.44 2.61 -6.93
N GLY A 65 21.10 3.79 -7.45
CA GLY A 65 22.01 4.74 -8.07
C GLY A 65 22.48 5.82 -7.10
#